data_AF-A0AAW6TYD7-F1
#
_entry.id   AF-A0AAW6TYD7-F1
#
_cell.length_a   1.000
_cell.length_b   1.000
_cell.length_c   1.000
_cell.angle_alpha   90.00
_cell.angle_beta   90.00
_cell.angle_gamma   90.00
#
_symmetry.space_group_name_H-M   'P 1'
#
loop_
_entity.id
_entity.type
_entity.pdbx_description
1 polymer ?
#
loop_
_entity_poly.entity_id
_entity_poly.type
_entity_poly.pdbx_seq_one_letter_code
_entity_poly.pdbx_strand_id
1 'polypeptide(L)'
;MGRHRDGFTLVELLVVVSIICLLMSLSLPALTQARRQAEQVHCLANQHQLMLAWLLYAPDHDDELCPPDRWPARLRSYLQSEDVLLCKTDDDGNPANSYGLSNTMGGEKRDGVVPFARLHQVSGPSAKMVFIDKERRCSDCFWPLVLDDNRWLWRPWSVPFGLQGLTNRHRNGCNVSFADGHGEWIHWKDDRTRKLIQGRIADVEEASIDNPDLESMIEALTVRRTPDPNVPAGPSVPMAEEGD
;
A
#
# COMPACT_ATOMS: atom_id res chain seq x y z
N MET A 1 5.80 25.60 70.01
CA MET A 1 5.45 26.19 68.71
C MET A 1 4.94 25.09 67.79
N GLY A 2 3.62 24.92 67.69
CA GLY A 2 3.03 23.97 66.76
C GLY A 2 3.04 24.58 65.35
N ARG A 3 3.67 23.91 64.39
CA ARG A 3 3.58 24.29 62.98
C ARG A 3 2.14 24.04 62.53
N HIS A 4 1.38 25.10 62.29
CA HIS A 4 0.15 25.01 61.51
C HIS A 4 0.51 24.38 60.18
N ARG A 5 -0.04 23.20 59.91
CA ARG A 5 0.03 22.59 58.59
C ARG A 5 -1.07 23.23 57.78
N ASP A 6 -0.70 24.11 56.87
CA ASP A 6 -1.62 24.65 55.88
C ASP A 6 -2.12 23.47 55.02
N GLY A 7 -3.43 23.19 55.12
CA GLY A 7 -4.10 22.15 54.37
C GLY A 7 -4.53 22.68 53.01
N PHE A 8 -4.42 21.84 51.98
CA PHE A 8 -4.89 22.16 50.63
C PHE A 8 -6.40 22.44 50.64
N THR A 9 -6.83 23.56 50.09
CA THR A 9 -8.26 23.89 49.98
C THR A 9 -8.90 23.16 48.79
N LEU A 10 -10.21 22.95 48.87
CA LEU A 10 -10.98 22.32 47.78
C LEU A 10 -10.89 23.13 46.47
N VAL A 11 -10.78 24.46 46.59
CA VAL A 11 -10.64 25.37 45.43
C VAL A 11 -9.28 25.20 44.77
N GLU A 12 -8.19 25.14 45.54
CA GLU A 12 -6.84 24.92 45.00
C GLU A 12 -6.76 23.58 44.26
N LEU A 13 -7.35 22.51 44.83
CA LEU A 13 -7.39 21.21 44.17
C LEU A 13 -8.16 21.27 42.85
N LEU A 14 -9.29 21.98 42.81
CA LEU A 14 -10.13 22.09 41.62
C LEU A 14 -9.45 22.89 40.50
N VAL A 15 -8.71 23.95 40.82
CA VAL A 15 -7.91 24.71 39.85
C VAL A 15 -6.77 23.86 39.29
N VAL A 16 -6.11 23.05 40.11
CA VAL A 16 -5.02 22.18 39.63
C VAL A 16 -5.54 21.11 38.68
N VAL A 17 -6.63 20.43 39.03
CA VAL A 17 -7.22 19.40 38.17
C VAL A 17 -7.76 20.02 36.88
N SER A 18 -8.35 21.22 36.91
CA SER A 18 -8.84 21.89 35.70
C SER A 18 -7.70 22.26 34.74
N ILE A 19 -6.55 22.72 35.25
CA ILE A 19 -5.35 22.98 34.44
C ILE A 19 -4.79 21.69 33.86
N ILE A 20 -4.71 20.60 34.64
CA ILE A 20 -4.25 19.29 34.14
C ILE A 20 -5.15 18.80 33.00
N CYS A 21 -6.48 18.87 33.16
CA CYS A 21 -7.43 18.47 32.12
C CYS A 21 -7.25 19.30 30.83
N LEU A 22 -7.02 20.62 30.95
CA LEU A 22 -6.76 21.50 29.81
C LEU A 22 -5.44 21.15 29.11
N LEU A 23 -4.38 20.84 29.85
CA LEU A 23 -3.10 20.43 29.26
C LEU A 23 -3.19 19.04 28.60
N MET A 24 -3.91 18.11 29.22
CA MET A 24 -4.11 16.77 28.66
C MET A 24 -4.92 16.80 27.36
N SER A 25 -5.95 17.66 27.26
CA SER A 25 -6.76 17.77 26.03
C SER A 25 -5.95 18.23 24.82
N LEU A 26 -4.92 19.05 25.04
CA LEU A 26 -3.98 19.50 24.01
C LEU A 26 -2.90 18.46 23.68
N SER A 27 -2.54 17.60 24.64
CA SER A 27 -1.42 16.64 24.51
C SER A 27 -1.81 15.30 23.87
N LEU A 28 -3.04 14.82 24.13
CA LEU A 28 -3.56 13.57 23.57
C LEU A 28 -3.55 13.48 22.03
N PRO A 29 -3.96 14.52 21.27
CA PRO A 29 -3.92 14.44 19.81
C PRO A 29 -2.49 14.31 19.28
N ALA A 30 -1.53 15.04 19.86
CA ALA A 30 -0.12 14.97 19.48
C ALA A 30 0.48 13.57 19.71
N LEU A 31 0.18 12.93 20.85
CA LEU A 31 0.65 11.57 21.15
C LEU A 31 0.07 10.55 20.18
N THR A 32 -1.22 10.68 19.84
CA THR A 32 -1.88 9.79 18.88
C THR A 32 -1.25 9.91 17.49
N GLN A 33 -0.91 11.12 17.06
CA GLN A 33 -0.23 11.34 15.79
C GLN A 33 1.20 10.79 15.78
N ALA A 34 1.97 11.00 16.85
CA ALA A 34 3.32 10.46 17.01
C ALA A 34 3.33 8.92 16.95
N ARG A 35 2.37 8.28 17.62
CA ARG A 35 2.19 6.82 17.56
C ARG A 35 1.93 6.33 16.14
N ARG A 36 1.01 6.96 15.40
CA ARG A 36 0.70 6.60 14.01
C ARG A 36 1.90 6.75 13.09
N GLN A 37 2.73 7.77 13.31
CA GLN A 37 3.99 7.95 12.56
C GLN A 37 4.99 6.83 12.87
N ALA A 38 5.15 6.46 14.14
CA ALA A 38 6.02 5.34 14.53
C ALA A 38 5.54 4.01 13.93
N GLU A 39 4.23 3.75 13.94
CA GLU A 39 3.64 2.56 13.31
C GLU A 39 3.89 2.53 11.78
N GLN A 40 3.82 3.69 11.12
CA GLN A 40 4.16 3.80 9.70
C GLN A 40 5.64 3.51 9.43
N VAL A 41 6.56 4.11 10.19
CA VAL A 41 8.00 3.85 10.06
C VAL A 41 8.32 2.37 10.28
N HIS A 42 7.60 1.71 11.19
CA HIS A 42 7.71 0.27 11.38
C HIS A 42 7.24 -0.52 10.14
N CYS A 43 6.10 -0.18 9.54
CA CYS A 43 5.64 -0.87 8.33
C CYS A 43 6.60 -0.63 7.14
N LEU A 44 7.24 0.54 7.04
CA LEU A 44 8.28 0.81 6.06
C LEU A 44 9.54 -0.04 6.30
N ALA A 45 9.94 -0.22 7.56
CA ALA A 45 11.06 -1.10 7.93
C ALA A 45 10.75 -2.58 7.62
N ASN A 46 9.50 -3.01 7.79
CA ASN A 46 9.04 -4.33 7.36
C ASN A 46 9.17 -4.49 5.84
N GLN A 47 8.66 -3.53 5.06
CA GLN A 47 8.79 -3.56 3.59
C GLN A 47 10.25 -3.60 3.14
N HIS A 48 11.15 -2.87 3.80
CA HIS A 48 12.57 -2.94 3.51
C HIS A 48 13.15 -4.35 3.75
N GLN A 49 12.73 -5.05 4.82
CA GLN A 49 13.13 -6.45 5.05
C GLN A 49 12.57 -7.39 3.97
N LEU A 50 11.32 -7.20 3.53
CA LEU A 50 10.75 -7.95 2.40
C LEU A 50 11.51 -7.69 1.10
N MET A 51 11.89 -6.44 0.86
CA MET A 51 12.65 -6.03 -0.31
C MET A 51 14.04 -6.66 -0.35
N LEU A 52 14.74 -6.70 0.79
CA LEU A 52 15.99 -7.42 0.91
C LEU A 52 15.81 -8.93 0.66
N ALA A 53 14.77 -9.55 1.22
CA ALA A 53 14.46 -10.95 0.95
C ALA A 53 14.20 -11.21 -0.55
N TRP A 54 13.50 -10.30 -1.23
CA TRP A 54 13.25 -10.39 -2.67
C TRP A 54 14.53 -10.24 -3.50
N LEU A 55 15.45 -9.34 -3.13
CA LEU A 55 16.75 -9.19 -3.79
C LEU A 55 17.66 -10.41 -3.58
N LEU A 56 17.60 -11.03 -2.39
CA LEU A 56 18.35 -12.25 -2.08
C LEU A 56 17.77 -13.49 -2.79
N TYR A 57 16.47 -13.49 -3.09
CA TYR A 57 15.82 -14.60 -3.78
C TYR A 57 16.38 -14.84 -5.18
N ALA A 58 16.57 -13.77 -5.97
CA ALA A 58 16.98 -13.86 -7.37
C ALA A 58 18.30 -14.62 -7.60
N PRO A 59 19.43 -14.28 -6.94
CA PRO A 59 20.69 -15.01 -7.15
C PRO A 59 20.61 -16.49 -6.76
N ASP A 60 19.76 -16.85 -5.80
CA ASP A 60 19.55 -18.26 -5.38
C ASP A 60 18.66 -19.04 -6.37
N HIS A 61 18.01 -18.36 -7.32
CA HIS A 61 17.08 -18.92 -8.30
C HIS A 61 17.47 -18.54 -9.74
N ASP A 62 18.77 -18.62 -10.08
CA ASP A 62 19.26 -18.35 -11.44
C ASP A 62 18.84 -16.98 -12.01
N ASP A 63 18.80 -15.97 -11.14
CA ASP A 63 18.37 -14.59 -11.40
C ASP A 63 16.86 -14.41 -11.68
N GLU A 64 16.03 -15.44 -11.44
CA GLU A 64 14.58 -15.35 -11.60
C GLU A 64 13.92 -14.56 -10.45
N LEU A 65 12.97 -13.70 -10.82
CA LEU A 65 12.21 -12.93 -9.83
C LEU A 65 11.17 -13.80 -9.14
N CYS A 66 10.94 -13.51 -7.85
CA CYS A 66 9.95 -14.22 -7.06
C CYS A 66 8.54 -14.03 -7.64
N PRO A 67 7.77 -15.11 -7.84
CA PRO A 67 6.41 -14.99 -8.37
C PRO A 67 5.46 -14.32 -7.36
N PRO A 68 4.63 -13.35 -7.80
CA PRO A 68 3.80 -12.52 -6.92
C PRO A 68 2.56 -13.22 -6.36
N ASP A 69 2.09 -14.32 -6.95
CA ASP A 69 0.93 -15.06 -6.47
C ASP A 69 1.21 -15.85 -5.18
N ARG A 70 2.48 -16.17 -4.91
CA ARG A 70 2.91 -17.02 -3.77
C ARG A 70 4.16 -16.49 -3.07
N TRP A 71 4.45 -15.21 -3.24
CA TRP A 71 5.65 -14.59 -2.70
C TRP A 71 5.86 -14.82 -1.19
N PRO A 72 4.83 -14.82 -0.30
CA PRO A 72 5.06 -14.99 1.14
C PRO A 72 5.70 -16.35 1.45
N ALA A 73 5.24 -17.40 0.77
CA ALA A 73 5.78 -18.75 0.93
C ALA A 73 7.19 -18.88 0.36
N ARG A 74 7.49 -18.19 -0.76
CA ARG A 74 8.79 -18.22 -1.43
C ARG A 74 9.87 -17.45 -0.68
N LEU A 75 9.51 -16.32 -0.06
CA LEU A 75 10.45 -15.48 0.66
C LEU A 75 10.63 -15.89 2.13
N ARG A 76 9.81 -16.80 2.65
CA ARG A 76 9.82 -17.21 4.07
C ARG A 76 11.20 -17.64 4.58
N SER A 77 12.02 -18.31 3.76
CA SER A 77 13.37 -18.75 4.14
C SER A 77 14.38 -17.61 4.29
N TYR A 78 14.11 -16.44 3.71
CA TYR A 78 14.96 -15.26 3.76
C TYR A 78 14.55 -14.29 4.87
N LEU A 79 13.39 -14.52 5.50
CA LEU A 79 12.86 -13.68 6.57
C LEU A 79 13.27 -14.21 7.95
N GLN A 80 13.62 -13.30 8.85
CA GLN A 80 13.94 -13.64 10.24
C GLN A 80 12.70 -13.86 11.11
N SER A 81 11.57 -13.27 10.75
CA SER A 81 10.28 -13.41 11.44
C SER A 81 9.12 -13.25 10.46
N GLU A 82 8.03 -13.96 10.71
CA GLU A 82 6.78 -13.83 9.95
C GLU A 82 5.98 -12.58 10.33
N ASP A 83 6.29 -11.95 11.47
CA ASP A 83 5.69 -10.67 11.85
C ASP A 83 5.99 -9.57 10.82
N VAL A 84 7.05 -9.74 10.03
CA VAL A 84 7.42 -8.84 8.92
C VAL A 84 6.35 -8.82 7.83
N LEU A 85 5.58 -9.90 7.67
CA LEU A 85 4.49 -10.00 6.69
C LEU A 85 3.25 -9.19 7.10
N LEU A 86 3.22 -8.67 8.33
CA LEU A 86 2.06 -8.02 8.92
C LEU A 86 2.36 -6.53 9.16
N CYS A 87 1.46 -5.65 8.73
CA CYS A 87 1.50 -4.25 9.10
C CYS A 87 0.73 -4.04 10.41
N LYS A 88 1.29 -3.26 11.34
CA LYS A 88 0.70 -3.00 12.67
C LYS A 88 -0.61 -2.21 12.64
N THR A 89 -0.84 -1.44 11.59
CA THR A 89 -2.07 -0.66 11.40
C THR A 89 -3.14 -1.44 10.63
N ASP A 90 -2.94 -2.74 10.45
CA ASP A 90 -3.88 -3.62 9.79
C ASP A 90 -4.86 -4.18 10.82
N ASP A 91 -6.14 -3.86 10.67
CA ASP A 91 -7.23 -4.23 11.57
C ASP A 91 -8.23 -5.21 10.94
N ASP A 92 -7.91 -5.79 9.79
CA ASP A 92 -8.82 -6.61 8.98
C ASP A 92 -9.18 -7.99 9.60
N GLY A 93 -8.56 -8.37 10.72
CA GLY A 93 -8.87 -9.59 11.49
C GLY A 93 -8.60 -10.93 10.79
N ASN A 94 -8.04 -10.90 9.56
CA ASN A 94 -7.72 -12.06 8.73
C ASN A 94 -6.23 -12.42 8.85
N PRO A 95 -5.81 -13.70 8.96
CA PRO A 95 -4.41 -14.10 9.07
C PRO A 95 -3.52 -13.92 7.81
N ALA A 96 -4.01 -13.37 6.69
CA ALA A 96 -3.22 -13.16 5.46
C ALA A 96 -2.14 -12.04 5.58
N ASN A 97 -1.15 -11.97 4.69
CA ASN A 97 -0.13 -10.90 4.68
C ASN A 97 -0.69 -9.52 4.32
N SER A 98 -0.09 -8.47 4.88
CA SER A 98 -0.48 -7.07 4.69
C SER A 98 0.13 -6.41 3.45
N TYR A 99 1.01 -7.10 2.72
CA TYR A 99 1.77 -6.54 1.60
C TYR A 99 1.50 -7.30 0.31
N GLY A 100 1.51 -6.62 -0.83
CA GLY A 100 1.40 -7.23 -2.16
C GLY A 100 2.70 -7.08 -2.93
N LEU A 101 3.03 -8.06 -3.78
CA LEU A 101 4.12 -7.99 -4.74
C LEU A 101 3.55 -7.61 -6.12
N SER A 102 4.18 -6.64 -6.78
CA SER A 102 3.77 -6.18 -8.11
C SER A 102 3.74 -7.31 -9.14
N ASN A 103 2.69 -7.39 -9.95
CA ASN A 103 2.61 -8.33 -11.07
C ASN A 103 3.77 -8.18 -12.07
N THR A 104 4.34 -6.98 -12.17
CA THR A 104 5.45 -6.74 -13.12
C THR A 104 6.79 -7.26 -12.65
N MET A 105 6.85 -7.79 -11.43
CA MET A 105 8.04 -8.39 -10.82
C MET A 105 7.85 -9.90 -10.70
N GLY A 106 8.12 -10.65 -11.77
CA GLY A 106 8.02 -12.11 -11.79
C GLY A 106 6.61 -12.68 -11.96
N GLY A 107 5.62 -11.85 -12.34
CA GLY A 107 4.24 -12.27 -12.57
C GLY A 107 3.94 -12.74 -14.00
N GLU A 108 2.68 -12.58 -14.41
CA GLU A 108 2.18 -13.00 -15.73
C GLU A 108 1.88 -11.80 -16.63
N LYS A 109 1.83 -12.02 -17.94
CA LYS A 109 1.41 -10.99 -18.90
C LYS A 109 -0.04 -10.57 -18.62
N ARG A 110 -0.27 -9.27 -18.38
CA ARG A 110 -1.60 -8.69 -18.10
C ARG A 110 -1.78 -7.36 -18.80
N ASP A 111 -2.96 -7.14 -19.39
CA ASP A 111 -3.33 -5.87 -20.05
C ASP A 111 -2.26 -5.36 -21.03
N GLY A 112 -1.65 -6.28 -21.78
CA GLY A 112 -0.57 -5.99 -22.73
C GLY A 112 0.81 -5.73 -22.13
N VAL A 113 0.93 -5.64 -20.80
CA VAL A 113 2.19 -5.44 -20.09
C VAL A 113 2.88 -6.78 -19.84
N VAL A 114 4.14 -6.86 -20.27
CA VAL A 114 5.02 -8.01 -20.04
C VAL A 114 5.82 -7.75 -18.77
N PRO A 115 5.77 -8.64 -17.76
CA PRO A 115 6.51 -8.50 -16.53
C PRO A 115 8.01 -8.74 -16.74
N PHE A 116 8.84 -8.22 -15.85
CA PHE A 116 10.23 -8.64 -15.75
C PHE A 116 10.29 -10.06 -15.20
N ALA A 117 11.02 -10.95 -15.89
CA ALA A 117 11.23 -12.32 -15.42
C ALA A 117 12.49 -12.45 -14.56
N ARG A 118 13.47 -11.56 -14.79
CA ARG A 118 14.81 -11.64 -14.17
C ARG A 118 15.25 -10.30 -13.60
N LEU A 119 16.02 -10.33 -12.53
CA LEU A 119 16.44 -9.12 -11.82
C LEU A 119 17.31 -8.21 -12.71
N HIS A 120 18.23 -8.76 -13.49
CA HIS A 120 19.08 -7.96 -14.39
C HIS A 120 18.29 -7.25 -15.52
N GLN A 121 17.05 -7.67 -15.79
CA GLN A 121 16.21 -7.07 -16.83
C GLN A 121 15.45 -5.84 -16.33
N VAL A 122 15.40 -5.62 -15.01
CA VAL A 122 14.68 -4.50 -14.42
C VAL A 122 15.37 -3.20 -14.79
N SER A 123 14.76 -2.44 -15.69
CA SER A 123 15.24 -1.13 -16.12
C SER A 123 14.60 -0.01 -15.30
N GLY A 124 15.42 0.96 -14.88
CA GLY A 124 15.00 2.06 -14.02
C GLY A 124 14.52 1.61 -12.63
N PRO A 125 15.34 0.87 -11.86
CA PRO A 125 14.90 0.20 -10.64
C PRO A 125 14.33 1.15 -9.57
N SER A 126 14.84 2.38 -9.48
CA SER A 126 14.34 3.41 -8.56
C SER A 126 12.93 3.91 -8.89
N ALA A 127 12.40 3.64 -10.07
CA ALA A 127 11.05 4.02 -10.47
C ALA A 127 10.10 2.82 -10.53
N LYS A 128 10.58 1.59 -10.28
CA LYS A 128 9.80 0.37 -10.46
C LYS A 128 9.37 -0.21 -9.13
N MET A 129 8.06 -0.24 -8.90
CA MET A 129 7.47 -0.69 -7.65
C MET A 129 7.56 -2.21 -7.50
N VAL A 130 7.94 -2.66 -6.31
CA VAL A 130 8.05 -4.07 -5.94
C VAL A 130 6.96 -4.42 -4.92
N PHE A 131 7.08 -3.96 -3.67
CA PHE A 131 6.04 -4.16 -2.66
C PHE A 131 5.19 -2.93 -2.43
N ILE A 132 3.93 -3.17 -2.09
CA ILE A 132 2.96 -2.16 -1.67
C ILE A 132 2.15 -2.67 -0.48
N ASP A 133 1.69 -1.77 0.39
CA ASP A 133 0.68 -2.14 1.39
C ASP A 133 -0.63 -2.49 0.68
N LYS A 134 -1.19 -3.67 0.95
CA LYS A 134 -2.43 -4.14 0.32
C LYS A 134 -3.51 -4.45 1.34
N GLU A 135 -4.77 -4.35 0.96
CA GLU A 135 -5.86 -4.88 1.77
C GLU A 135 -5.74 -6.42 1.91
N ARG A 136 -5.95 -6.99 3.10
CA ARG A 136 -5.74 -8.45 3.30
C ARG A 136 -6.69 -9.34 2.49
N ARG A 137 -7.81 -8.79 2.02
CA ARG A 137 -8.83 -9.52 1.22
C ARG A 137 -8.49 -9.61 -0.27
N CYS A 138 -7.43 -8.93 -0.72
CA CYS A 138 -6.99 -8.99 -2.12
C CYS A 138 -5.84 -10.00 -2.32
N SER A 139 -5.50 -10.25 -3.60
CA SER A 139 -4.45 -11.17 -4.02
C SER A 139 -3.10 -10.73 -3.47
N ASP A 140 -2.18 -11.67 -3.32
CA ASP A 140 -0.78 -11.36 -3.04
C ASP A 140 -0.12 -10.64 -4.22
N CYS A 141 -0.69 -10.80 -5.42
CA CYS A 141 -0.29 -10.13 -6.64
C CYS A 141 -1.00 -8.78 -6.80
N PHE A 142 -0.22 -7.70 -6.79
CA PHE A 142 -0.70 -6.33 -6.98
C PHE A 142 -0.72 -5.93 -8.45
N TRP A 143 -1.90 -5.57 -8.97
CA TRP A 143 -2.12 -5.08 -10.34
C TRP A 143 -3.40 -4.22 -10.43
N PRO A 144 -3.34 -2.93 -10.06
CA PRO A 144 -4.52 -2.08 -9.93
C PRO A 144 -4.97 -1.45 -11.25
N LEU A 145 -4.40 -1.83 -12.40
CA LEU A 145 -4.65 -1.21 -13.69
C LEU A 145 -5.50 -2.12 -14.59
N VAL A 146 -6.25 -1.51 -15.50
CA VAL A 146 -6.90 -2.15 -16.65
C VAL A 146 -6.66 -1.30 -17.89
N LEU A 147 -6.52 -1.96 -19.04
CA LEU A 147 -6.39 -1.30 -20.33
C LEU A 147 -7.71 -1.44 -21.08
N ASP A 148 -8.36 -0.31 -21.37
CA ASP A 148 -9.63 -0.25 -22.09
C ASP A 148 -9.55 0.80 -23.20
N ASP A 149 -9.93 0.44 -24.43
CA ASP A 149 -9.87 1.32 -25.62
C ASP A 149 -8.60 2.20 -25.72
N ASN A 150 -7.44 1.57 -25.52
CA ASN A 150 -6.12 2.22 -25.57
C ASN A 150 -5.91 3.31 -24.51
N ARG A 151 -6.62 3.21 -23.39
CA ARG A 151 -6.51 4.08 -22.22
C ARG A 151 -6.32 3.25 -20.96
N TRP A 152 -5.42 3.71 -20.10
CA TRP A 152 -5.25 3.13 -18.78
C TRP A 152 -6.33 3.64 -17.86
N LEU A 153 -6.98 2.72 -17.15
CA LEU A 153 -7.96 3.02 -16.12
C LEU A 153 -7.57 2.30 -14.83
N TRP A 154 -8.06 2.80 -13.71
CA TRP A 154 -8.07 2.03 -12.48
C TRP A 154 -8.90 0.76 -12.68
N ARG A 155 -8.52 -0.34 -12.06
CA ARG A 155 -9.31 -1.58 -12.14
C ARG A 155 -10.60 -1.41 -11.29
N PRO A 156 -11.78 -1.86 -11.75
CA PRO A 156 -13.05 -1.70 -11.02
C PRO A 156 -13.16 -2.59 -9.78
N TRP A 157 -13.69 -2.08 -8.68
CA TRP A 157 -13.96 -2.86 -7.47
C TRP A 157 -14.95 -4.03 -7.71
N SER A 158 -15.82 -3.91 -8.71
CA SER A 158 -16.82 -4.92 -9.10
C SER A 158 -16.23 -6.17 -9.76
N VAL A 159 -14.97 -6.15 -10.19
CA VAL A 159 -14.30 -7.32 -10.76
C VAL A 159 -13.85 -8.23 -9.63
N PRO A 160 -14.47 -9.43 -9.44
CA PRO A 160 -14.13 -10.28 -8.33
C PRO A 160 -12.69 -10.80 -8.48
N PHE A 161 -12.00 -10.87 -7.34
CA PHE A 161 -10.60 -11.31 -7.15
C PHE A 161 -9.52 -10.26 -7.44
N GLY A 162 -9.10 -9.59 -6.37
CA GLY A 162 -7.74 -9.73 -5.86
C GLY A 162 -6.64 -8.89 -6.50
N LEU A 163 -6.79 -8.36 -7.72
CA LEU A 163 -5.68 -7.63 -8.35
C LEU A 163 -5.59 -6.16 -7.92
N GLN A 164 -6.64 -5.60 -7.32
CA GLN A 164 -6.56 -4.31 -6.65
C GLN A 164 -6.05 -4.49 -5.23
N GLY A 165 -4.83 -4.02 -4.98
CA GLY A 165 -4.20 -4.02 -3.66
C GLY A 165 -3.85 -2.63 -3.18
N LEU A 166 -4.67 -1.63 -3.54
CA LEU A 166 -4.49 -0.28 -3.04
C LEU A 166 -5.08 -0.17 -1.63
N THR A 167 -4.41 0.59 -0.77
CA THR A 167 -4.91 0.89 0.57
C THR A 167 -4.73 2.37 0.89
N ASN A 168 -5.49 2.84 1.87
CA ASN A 168 -5.39 4.18 2.45
C ASN A 168 -4.75 4.16 3.86
N ARG A 169 -4.05 3.07 4.19
CA ARG A 169 -3.32 2.95 5.47
C ARG A 169 -2.29 4.07 5.61
N HIS A 170 -1.81 4.30 6.83
CA HIS A 170 -0.79 5.32 7.08
C HIS A 170 -1.16 6.74 6.61
N ARG A 171 -2.31 7.26 7.10
CA ARG A 171 -2.76 8.65 6.86
C ARG A 171 -3.16 8.91 5.39
N ASN A 172 -4.07 8.09 4.85
CA ASN A 172 -4.59 8.19 3.48
C ASN A 172 -3.48 8.07 2.42
N GLY A 173 -2.58 7.11 2.62
CA GLY A 173 -1.52 6.84 1.68
C GLY A 173 -1.21 5.35 1.62
N CYS A 174 -0.01 5.04 1.18
CA CYS A 174 0.47 3.69 1.09
C CYS A 174 2.00 3.69 1.15
N ASN A 175 2.60 2.81 1.94
CA ASN A 175 4.04 2.59 1.83
C ASN A 175 4.30 1.70 0.61
N VAL A 176 5.36 2.02 -0.12
CA VAL A 176 5.83 1.27 -1.28
C VAL A 176 7.32 1.06 -1.18
N SER A 177 7.80 0.02 -1.84
CA SER A 177 9.22 -0.21 -2.08
C SER A 177 9.50 -0.35 -3.57
N PHE A 178 10.71 0.02 -3.94
CA PHE A 178 11.17 0.04 -5.33
C PHE A 178 12.32 -0.92 -5.53
N ALA A 179 12.58 -1.28 -6.80
CA ALA A 179 13.50 -2.35 -7.16
C ALA A 179 14.97 -2.09 -6.83
N ASP A 180 15.36 -0.86 -6.51
CA ASP A 180 16.69 -0.49 -6.01
C ASP A 180 16.83 -0.64 -4.48
N GLY A 181 15.75 -0.99 -3.78
CA GLY A 181 15.74 -1.26 -2.35
C GLY A 181 15.19 -0.11 -1.48
N HIS A 182 14.96 1.07 -2.03
CA HIS A 182 14.38 2.16 -1.23
C HIS A 182 12.87 1.96 -1.04
N GLY A 183 12.34 2.60 0.02
CA GLY A 183 10.91 2.66 0.27
C GLY A 183 10.47 4.10 0.48
N GLU A 184 9.26 4.41 0.02
CA GLU A 184 8.64 5.72 0.15
C GLU A 184 7.18 5.56 0.61
N TRP A 185 6.68 6.60 1.28
CA TRP A 185 5.24 6.72 1.51
C TRP A 185 4.61 7.58 0.42
N ILE A 186 3.72 6.99 -0.36
CA ILE A 186 2.92 7.68 -1.36
C ILE A 186 1.64 8.19 -0.71
N HIS A 187 1.38 9.48 -0.87
CA HIS A 187 0.10 10.09 -0.52
C HIS A 187 -0.80 10.20 -1.75
N TRP A 188 -2.03 9.68 -1.65
CA TRP A 188 -3.01 9.79 -2.73
C TRP A 188 -3.49 11.23 -2.88
N LYS A 189 -3.10 11.86 -3.99
CA LYS A 189 -3.36 13.26 -4.28
C LYS A 189 -4.81 13.50 -4.63
N ASP A 190 -5.42 12.59 -5.38
CA ASP A 190 -6.78 12.71 -5.88
C ASP A 190 -7.80 12.11 -4.89
N ASP A 191 -8.89 12.83 -4.64
CA ASP A 191 -9.97 12.33 -3.78
C ASP A 191 -10.69 11.13 -4.39
N ARG A 192 -10.73 11.05 -5.72
CA ARG A 192 -11.32 9.93 -6.46
C ARG A 192 -10.55 8.64 -6.22
N THR A 193 -9.22 8.71 -6.18
CA THR A 193 -8.39 7.54 -5.81
C THR A 193 -8.75 7.03 -4.42
N ARG A 194 -8.90 7.93 -3.44
CA ARG A 194 -9.26 7.54 -2.07
C ARG A 194 -10.65 6.93 -1.99
N LYS A 195 -11.62 7.49 -2.72
CA LYS A 195 -12.98 6.98 -2.80
C LYS A 195 -13.05 5.62 -3.51
N LEU A 196 -12.26 5.43 -4.57
CA LEU A 196 -12.11 4.14 -5.25
C LEU A 196 -11.60 3.07 -4.29
N ILE A 197 -10.52 3.35 -3.55
CA ILE A 197 -9.96 2.44 -2.54
C ILE A 197 -10.99 2.06 -1.46
N GLN A 198 -11.91 2.97 -1.13
CA GLN A 198 -12.97 2.72 -0.16
C GLN A 198 -14.21 2.04 -0.76
N GLY A 199 -14.18 1.67 -2.04
CA GLY A 199 -15.34 1.12 -2.77
C GLY A 199 -16.53 2.07 -2.88
N ARG A 200 -16.29 3.40 -2.81
CA ARG A 200 -17.34 4.44 -2.83
C ARG A 200 -17.61 5.01 -4.22
N ILE A 201 -16.74 4.75 -5.19
CA ILE A 201 -16.96 5.07 -6.60
C ILE A 201 -17.12 3.74 -7.34
N ALA A 202 -18.24 3.60 -8.05
CA ALA A 202 -18.51 2.47 -8.94
C ALA A 202 -18.06 2.76 -10.39
N ASP A 203 -18.10 4.03 -10.81
CA ASP A 203 -17.67 4.47 -12.14
C ASP A 203 -16.14 4.63 -12.21
N VAL A 204 -15.53 3.69 -12.91
CA VAL A 204 -14.08 3.61 -13.09
C VAL A 204 -13.54 4.67 -14.03
N GLU A 205 -14.33 5.12 -15.01
CA GLU A 205 -13.92 6.17 -15.93
C GLU A 205 -13.80 7.49 -15.18
N GLU A 206 -14.79 7.81 -14.34
CA GLU A 206 -14.76 9.00 -13.48
C GLU A 206 -13.54 8.97 -12.54
N ALA A 207 -13.23 7.81 -11.96
CA ALA A 207 -12.07 7.67 -11.09
C ALA A 207 -10.72 7.85 -11.81
N SER A 208 -10.67 7.63 -13.12
CA SER A 208 -9.43 7.53 -13.89
C SER A 208 -9.10 8.78 -14.71
N ILE A 209 -10.11 9.54 -15.15
CA ILE A 209 -9.91 10.70 -16.04
C ILE A 209 -9.00 11.76 -15.40
N ASP A 210 -7.90 12.11 -16.06
CA ASP A 210 -6.90 13.10 -15.59
C ASP A 210 -6.44 12.89 -14.13
N ASN A 211 -6.32 11.63 -13.69
CA ASN A 211 -5.95 11.32 -12.30
C ASN A 211 -4.41 11.24 -12.12
N PRO A 212 -3.79 12.13 -11.33
CA PRO A 212 -2.33 12.15 -11.14
C PRO A 212 -1.79 10.91 -10.40
N ASP A 213 -2.59 10.26 -9.57
CA ASP A 213 -2.19 9.02 -8.88
C ASP A 213 -2.16 7.85 -9.86
N LEU A 214 -3.08 7.83 -10.83
CA LEU A 214 -3.12 6.83 -11.89
C LEU A 214 -1.88 6.95 -12.78
N GLU A 215 -1.55 8.16 -13.22
CA GLU A 215 -0.35 8.45 -14.01
C GLU A 215 0.93 7.96 -13.32
N SER A 216 1.04 8.22 -12.02
CA SER A 216 2.18 7.77 -11.21
C SER A 216 2.24 6.24 -11.13
N MET A 217 1.08 5.58 -11.03
CA MET A 217 1.00 4.12 -10.96
C MET A 217 1.31 3.45 -12.30
N ILE A 218 0.89 4.04 -13.41
CA ILE A 218 1.26 3.58 -14.76
C ILE A 218 2.78 3.59 -14.91
N GLU A 219 3.44 4.70 -14.57
CA GLU A 219 4.91 4.79 -14.66
C GLU A 219 5.63 3.77 -13.76
N ALA A 220 5.10 3.54 -12.56
CA ALA A 220 5.69 2.64 -11.58
C ALA A 220 5.56 1.16 -11.95
N LEU A 221 4.45 0.79 -12.60
CA LEU A 221 4.12 -0.60 -12.91
C LEU A 221 4.45 -0.99 -14.34
N THR A 222 4.35 -0.09 -15.31
CA THR A 222 4.55 -0.44 -16.72
C THR A 222 5.94 -0.05 -17.24
N VAL A 223 6.34 -0.67 -18.34
CA VAL A 223 7.58 -0.32 -19.08
C VAL A 223 7.34 0.87 -20.01
N ARG A 224 6.09 1.12 -20.43
CA ARG A 224 5.70 2.18 -21.37
C ARG A 224 4.46 2.91 -20.88
N ARG A 225 4.49 4.24 -20.91
CA ARG A 225 3.33 5.10 -20.57
C ARG A 225 2.17 4.92 -21.55
N THR A 226 2.48 4.83 -22.85
CA THR A 226 1.46 4.59 -23.89
C THR A 226 1.32 3.11 -24.19
N PRO A 227 0.08 2.58 -24.30
CA PRO A 227 -0.15 1.21 -24.72
C PRO A 227 0.39 0.97 -26.15
N ASP A 228 0.84 -0.24 -26.44
CA ASP A 228 1.29 -0.60 -27.79
C ASP A 228 0.05 -0.87 -28.67
N PRO A 229 -0.19 -0.11 -29.74
CA PRO A 229 -1.39 -0.27 -30.58
C PRO A 229 -1.47 -1.64 -31.25
N ASN A 230 -0.36 -2.39 -31.31
CA ASN A 230 -0.31 -3.73 -31.90
C ASN A 230 -0.49 -4.86 -30.89
N VAL A 231 -0.57 -4.55 -29.59
CA VAL A 231 -0.85 -5.54 -28.55
C VAL A 231 -2.36 -5.55 -28.31
N PRO A 232 -3.06 -6.67 -28.57
CA PRO A 232 -4.49 -6.73 -28.34
C PRO A 232 -4.77 -6.42 -26.87
N ALA A 233 -5.77 -5.57 -26.62
CA ALA A 233 -6.27 -5.32 -25.28
C ALA A 233 -6.56 -6.66 -24.59
N GLY A 234 -6.26 -6.75 -23.30
CA GLY A 234 -6.74 -7.88 -22.49
C GLY A 234 -8.26 -8.01 -22.63
N PRO A 235 -8.86 -9.17 -22.31
CA PRO A 235 -10.32 -9.30 -22.37
C PRO A 235 -10.95 -8.14 -21.61
N SER A 236 -11.71 -7.28 -22.32
CA SER A 236 -12.46 -6.20 -21.73
C SER A 236 -13.36 -6.81 -20.67
N VAL A 237 -13.21 -6.34 -19.42
CA VAL A 237 -14.10 -6.81 -18.37
C VAL A 237 -15.45 -6.18 -18.68
N PRO A 238 -16.51 -6.97 -18.96
CA PRO A 238 -17.82 -6.39 -19.14
C PRO A 238 -18.16 -5.67 -17.83
N MET A 239 -18.30 -4.35 -17.89
CA MET A 239 -18.90 -3.59 -16.81
C MET A 239 -20.26 -4.22 -16.58
N ALA A 240 -20.44 -4.84 -15.41
CA ALA A 240 -21.71 -5.45 -15.06
C ALA A 240 -22.77 -4.34 -15.12
N GLU A 241 -23.69 -4.45 -16.08
CA GLU A 241 -24.88 -3.62 -16.16
C GLU A 241 -25.64 -3.77 -14.84
N GLU A 242 -25.78 -2.68 -14.10
CA GLU A 242 -26.68 -2.58 -12.96
C GLU A 242 -28.11 -2.80 -13.47
N GLY A 243 -28.73 -3.89 -13.04
CA GLY A 243 -30.16 -4.11 -13.16
C GLY A 243 -30.88 -3.58 -11.92
N ASP A 244 -31.88 -2.73 -12.16
CA ASP A 244 -32.92 -2.17 -11.28
C ASP A 244 -33.31 -3.01 -10.04
#